data_AF-A0A6I4NWA9-F1
#
_entry.id   AF-A0A6I4NWA9-F1
#
_cell.length_a   1.000
_cell.length_b   1.000
_cell.length_c   1.000
_cell.angle_alpha   90.00
_cell.angle_beta   90.00
_cell.angle_gamma   90.00
#
_symmetry.space_group_name_H-M   'P 1'
#
loop_
_entity.id
_entity.type
_entity.pdbx_description
1 polymer ?
#
loop_
_entity_poly.entity_id
_entity_poly.type
_entity_poly.pdbx_seq_one_letter_code
_entity_poly.pdbx_strand_id
1 'polypeptide(L)'
;MKKILLLLLLGLSWAGVAQSKYTIEKQLQLNTVLRGDIEDSILVRSADRIVKMISRKELGSNENIRPVSDSLPGIVDTIALQELGGVDKLINGVRIGRGEGNSPNNVVLGDHILTTNTTGDYNTGMGSYALEFNTTGYANTAIGNSSMNANASAGYTVAIGAAALSKMVSGLGQSVAIGAFSMSDATSTDKNVAVGTYSLRNNTSGFSNTALGHSSLTASTSGNSNNAFGNYSLWNITEGAANIGMGKFAGRYITTGNSNIYIGAEGDPADMATSNIINIGNKFISKSNNLVLFPQQTIALINSDTTGKAIINKEYLATVTAVVNATTTELTTTNLNTQYPNAQIGFRVHCSSVSGGSLVYEKTSDAWIKYASIVVNP
;
A
#
# COMPACT_ATOMS: atom_id res chain seq x y z
N MET A 1 60.73 35.94 44.91
CA MET A 1 61.49 37.00 44.21
C MET A 1 62.20 36.40 43.00
N LYS A 2 62.02 36.97 41.80
CA LYS A 2 62.89 37.01 40.58
C LYS A 2 63.63 35.71 40.16
N LYS A 3 63.81 35.30 38.89
CA LYS A 3 63.51 35.75 37.53
C LYS A 3 63.97 34.61 36.59
N ILE A 4 63.40 34.60 35.39
CA ILE A 4 63.69 33.84 34.16
C ILE A 4 65.18 33.84 33.72
N LEU A 5 65.69 32.74 33.13
CA LEU A 5 66.40 32.75 31.83
C LEU A 5 66.54 31.35 31.20
N LEU A 6 66.24 31.29 29.90
CA LEU A 6 66.43 30.21 28.93
C LEU A 6 67.80 30.34 28.27
N LEU A 7 68.55 29.25 28.05
CA LEU A 7 69.42 29.06 26.86
C LEU A 7 69.91 27.60 26.72
N LEU A 8 69.82 27.06 25.50
CA LEU A 8 70.48 25.84 25.04
C LEU A 8 72.02 26.02 25.00
N LEU A 9 72.80 25.00 25.37
CA LEU A 9 73.73 24.31 24.45
C LEU A 9 74.35 23.06 25.10
N LEU A 10 74.64 22.10 24.23
CA LEU A 10 75.26 20.80 24.48
C LEU A 10 76.60 20.86 25.24
N GLY A 11 76.85 19.83 26.06
CA GLY A 11 78.21 19.38 26.36
C GLY A 11 78.39 18.78 27.76
N LEU A 12 78.78 17.50 27.78
CA LEU A 12 79.46 16.76 28.85
C LEU A 12 78.62 16.05 29.94
N SER A 13 78.44 14.76 29.65
CA SER A 13 78.74 13.60 30.49
C SER A 13 78.12 13.48 31.89
N TRP A 14 77.39 12.39 32.10
CA TRP A 14 77.85 11.39 33.07
C TRP A 14 77.27 10.01 32.78
N ALA A 15 78.15 9.02 32.74
CA ALA A 15 77.81 7.62 32.55
C ALA A 15 77.16 7.07 33.82
N GLY A 16 76.14 6.23 33.64
CA GLY A 16 75.76 5.26 34.66
C GLY A 16 74.30 5.22 35.06
N VAL A 17 73.37 5.01 34.12
CA VAL A 17 72.31 3.98 34.20
C VAL A 17 71.90 3.67 32.75
N ALA A 18 72.03 2.42 32.31
CA ALA A 18 71.47 1.99 31.03
C ALA A 18 69.93 1.99 31.13
N GLN A 19 69.26 3.00 30.58
CA GLN A 19 67.84 2.85 30.24
C GLN A 19 67.76 1.90 29.05
N SER A 20 67.50 0.62 29.33
CA SER A 20 67.20 -0.38 28.33
C SER A 20 65.96 0.06 27.55
N LYS A 21 66.18 0.57 26.33
CA LYS A 21 65.11 0.85 25.35
C LYS A 21 64.44 -0.46 24.99
N TYR A 22 63.18 -0.61 25.37
CA TYR A 22 62.32 -1.68 24.87
C TYR A 22 61.83 -1.31 23.47
N THR A 23 61.88 -2.22 22.50
CA THR A 23 61.35 -2.01 21.14
C THR A 23 60.33 -3.10 20.86
N ILE A 24 59.08 -2.72 20.59
CA ILE A 24 57.97 -3.64 20.34
C ILE A 24 57.95 -3.95 18.83
N GLU A 25 58.52 -5.08 18.42
CA GLU A 25 58.68 -5.44 16.99
C GLU A 25 57.57 -6.35 16.41
N LYS A 26 56.51 -6.66 17.16
CA LYS A 26 55.30 -7.31 16.64
C LYS A 26 54.04 -6.73 17.27
N GLN A 27 52.93 -6.73 16.53
CA GLN A 27 51.63 -6.25 17.00
C GLN A 27 51.29 -6.90 18.36
N LEU A 28 51.05 -6.06 19.36
CA LEU A 28 50.47 -6.46 20.64
C LEU A 28 49.06 -7.00 20.35
N GLN A 29 48.84 -8.29 20.57
CA GLN A 29 47.48 -8.82 20.71
C GLN A 29 47.09 -8.69 22.17
N LEU A 30 46.22 -7.73 22.45
CA LEU A 30 45.57 -7.60 23.73
C LEU A 30 44.49 -8.69 23.81
N ASN A 31 44.81 -9.85 24.40
CA ASN A 31 43.74 -10.78 24.79
C ASN A 31 42.95 -10.11 25.90
N THR A 32 41.66 -9.87 25.64
CA THR A 32 40.73 -9.24 26.58
C THR A 32 40.72 -9.97 27.91
N VAL A 33 41.18 -9.33 28.98
CA VAL A 33 40.98 -9.79 30.35
C VAL A 33 39.60 -9.31 30.82
N LEU A 34 38.89 -10.18 31.56
CA LEU A 34 37.57 -9.86 32.12
C LEU A 34 37.64 -8.64 33.03
N ARG A 35 36.54 -7.88 33.05
CA ARG A 35 36.40 -6.62 33.79
C ARG A 35 36.60 -6.83 35.30
N GLY A 36 37.74 -6.42 35.84
CA GLY A 36 38.00 -6.44 37.29
C GLY A 36 39.48 -6.55 37.71
N ASP A 37 40.37 -7.03 36.85
CA ASP A 37 41.79 -7.18 37.19
C ASP A 37 42.60 -5.92 36.86
N ILE A 38 43.35 -5.41 37.84
CA ILE A 38 44.16 -4.18 37.76
C ILE A 38 45.62 -4.41 37.37
N GLU A 39 46.01 -5.64 37.00
CA GLU A 39 47.39 -5.97 36.64
C GLU A 39 47.50 -6.59 35.26
N ASP A 40 47.38 -5.75 34.23
CA ASP A 40 47.71 -6.12 32.84
C ASP A 40 49.24 -6.29 32.72
N SER A 41 49.70 -7.54 32.70
CA SER A 41 51.10 -7.89 32.44
C SER A 41 51.26 -8.22 30.95
N ILE A 42 52.00 -7.40 30.20
CA ILE A 42 52.32 -7.69 28.80
C ILE A 42 53.63 -8.47 28.71
N LEU A 43 53.66 -9.49 27.83
CA LEU A 43 54.87 -10.24 27.52
C LEU A 43 55.74 -9.41 26.58
N VAL A 44 56.82 -8.83 27.09
CA VAL A 44 57.77 -8.07 26.29
C VAL A 44 59.00 -8.93 26.03
N ARG A 45 59.44 -8.98 24.76
CA ARG A 45 60.69 -9.63 24.36
C ARG A 45 61.78 -8.57 24.31
N SER A 46 62.78 -8.67 25.18
CA SER A 46 63.93 -7.77 25.16
C SER A 46 64.95 -8.18 24.10
N ALA A 47 65.94 -7.32 23.81
CA ALA A 47 66.95 -7.52 22.75
C ALA A 47 67.78 -8.83 22.92
N ASP A 48 67.82 -9.34 24.14
CA ASP A 48 68.43 -10.58 24.62
C ASP A 48 67.49 -11.83 24.51
N ARG A 49 66.34 -11.70 23.84
CA ARG A 49 65.36 -12.77 23.52
C ARG A 49 64.65 -13.41 24.72
N ILE A 50 64.83 -12.89 25.93
CA ILE A 50 64.13 -13.34 27.14
C ILE A 50 62.73 -12.70 27.18
N VAL A 51 61.74 -13.48 27.62
CA VAL A 51 60.37 -13.02 27.83
C VAL A 51 60.20 -12.65 29.30
N LYS A 52 59.86 -11.39 29.59
CA LYS A 52 59.57 -10.91 30.94
C LYS A 52 58.13 -10.41 31.04
N MET A 53 57.51 -10.63 32.19
CA MET A 53 56.29 -9.92 32.58
C MET A 53 56.70 -8.59 33.21
N ILE A 54 56.16 -7.50 32.66
CA ILE A 54 56.42 -6.13 33.13
C ILE A 54 55.06 -5.52 33.47
N SER A 55 54.94 -4.90 34.66
CA SER A 55 53.71 -4.24 35.08
C SER A 55 53.58 -2.87 34.42
N ARG A 56 52.34 -2.40 34.18
CA ARG A 56 52.07 -1.08 33.58
C ARG A 56 52.76 0.08 34.31
N LYS A 57 53.02 -0.06 35.61
CA LYS A 57 53.70 0.94 36.44
C LYS A 57 55.18 1.15 36.07
N GLU A 58 55.83 0.12 35.51
CA GLU A 58 57.25 0.15 35.14
C GLU A 58 57.51 0.79 33.76
N LEU A 59 56.47 1.01 32.95
CA LEU A 59 56.57 1.66 31.63
C LEU A 59 56.61 3.20 31.70
N GLY A 60 56.56 3.78 32.90
CA GLY A 60 56.49 5.21 33.12
C GLY A 60 55.07 5.75 32.90
N SER A 61 54.58 6.56 33.83
CA SER A 61 53.29 7.23 33.74
C SER A 61 53.33 8.29 32.63
N ASN A 62 53.12 7.88 31.38
CA ASN A 62 52.83 8.83 30.32
C ASN A 62 51.37 9.25 30.45
N GLU A 63 51.12 10.30 31.23
CA GLU A 63 49.82 11.01 31.33
C GLU A 63 49.38 11.67 30.00
N ASN A 64 50.05 11.36 28.89
CA ASN A 64 49.79 11.90 27.55
C ASN A 64 49.32 10.85 26.55
N ILE A 65 48.51 9.87 26.98
CA ILE A 65 47.63 9.18 26.02
C ILE A 65 46.47 10.13 25.74
N ARG A 66 46.67 11.05 24.78
CA ARG A 66 45.56 11.80 24.20
C ARG A 66 44.81 10.87 23.24
N PRO A 67 43.48 10.73 23.33
CA PRO A 67 42.71 10.10 22.27
C PRO A 67 43.03 10.81 20.96
N VAL A 68 43.10 10.06 19.86
CA VAL A 68 43.37 10.63 18.52
C VAL A 68 42.36 11.74 18.25
N SER A 69 42.85 12.99 18.15
CA SER A 69 42.04 14.18 17.94
C SER A 69 41.68 14.35 16.47
N ASP A 70 40.38 14.38 16.17
CA ASP A 70 39.57 15.09 15.16
C ASP A 70 40.10 15.37 13.74
N SER A 71 41.29 14.91 13.36
CA SER A 71 41.96 15.33 12.11
C SER A 71 42.64 14.20 11.32
N LEU A 72 42.53 12.95 11.77
CA LEU A 72 43.03 11.79 11.03
C LEU A 72 41.88 10.84 10.68
N PRO A 73 41.66 10.51 9.39
CA PRO A 73 40.65 9.54 8.99
C PRO A 73 41.19 8.14 9.29
N GLY A 74 40.85 7.65 10.48
CA GLY A 74 41.10 6.29 10.92
C GLY A 74 39.97 5.90 11.86
N ILE A 75 39.25 4.84 11.50
CA ILE A 75 38.24 4.24 12.38
C ILE A 75 38.93 3.86 13.70
N VAL A 76 38.52 4.48 14.80
CA VAL A 76 38.86 4.04 16.15
C VAL A 76 37.56 4.03 16.94
N ASP A 77 37.02 2.85 17.24
CA ASP A 77 36.86 2.38 18.61
C ASP A 77 35.94 1.16 18.67
N THR A 78 36.43 0.09 19.28
CA THR A 78 35.63 -1.04 19.79
C THR A 78 34.92 -0.69 21.11
N ILE A 79 34.80 0.59 21.44
CA ILE A 79 33.88 1.06 22.47
C ILE A 79 32.48 0.93 21.87
N ALA A 80 31.69 -0.01 22.40
CA ALA A 80 30.27 -0.11 22.08
C ALA A 80 29.67 1.29 22.19
N LEU A 81 29.23 1.84 21.04
CA LEU A 81 28.65 3.17 20.80
C LEU A 81 28.07 3.77 22.10
N GLN A 82 28.96 4.34 22.92
CA GLN A 82 28.69 4.58 24.33
C GLN A 82 27.63 5.65 24.38
N GLU A 83 26.48 5.35 25.01
CA GLU A 83 25.31 6.21 25.19
C GLU A 83 25.65 7.69 25.06
N LEU A 84 25.61 8.16 23.81
CA LEU A 84 26.02 9.49 23.42
C LEU A 84 24.86 10.40 23.83
N GLY A 85 24.90 10.84 25.09
CA GLY A 85 23.80 11.50 25.78
C GLY A 85 22.89 12.36 24.90
N GLY A 86 21.59 12.09 25.01
CA GLY A 86 20.43 13.00 24.86
C GLY A 86 20.22 13.81 23.58
N VAL A 87 21.20 13.97 22.69
CA VAL A 87 21.13 14.90 21.55
C VAL A 87 21.52 14.24 20.24
N ASP A 88 20.85 14.65 19.15
CA ASP A 88 21.10 14.22 17.78
C ASP A 88 22.59 14.24 17.39
N LYS A 89 23.01 13.30 16.56
CA LYS A 89 24.37 13.16 16.04
C LYS A 89 24.40 13.31 14.53
N LEU A 90 25.48 13.87 14.02
CA LEU A 90 25.75 13.97 12.58
C LEU A 90 26.89 13.00 12.24
N ILE A 91 26.61 11.98 11.44
CA ILE A 91 27.60 10.98 10.97
C ILE A 91 27.69 11.09 9.46
N ASN A 92 28.83 11.53 8.95
CA ASN A 92 29.06 11.74 7.51
C ASN A 92 27.96 12.59 6.82
N GLY A 93 27.44 13.60 7.51
CA GLY A 93 26.36 14.45 6.99
C GLY A 93 24.94 13.89 7.18
N VAL A 94 24.78 12.71 7.77
CA VAL A 94 23.47 12.11 8.09
C VAL A 94 23.17 12.33 9.57
N ARG A 95 22.04 12.98 9.87
CA ARG A 95 21.55 13.14 11.24
C ARG A 95 20.95 11.82 11.73
N ILE A 96 21.33 11.41 12.94
CA ILE A 96 20.79 10.26 13.67
C ILE A 96 20.35 10.75 15.05
N GLY A 97 19.06 10.60 15.38
CA GLY A 97 18.55 11.09 16.67
C GLY A 97 17.04 11.14 16.76
N ARG A 98 16.52 12.20 17.39
CA ARG A 98 15.10 12.43 17.70
C ARG A 98 14.53 13.68 17.02
N GLY A 99 15.37 14.53 16.44
CA GLY A 99 14.94 15.81 15.83
C GLY A 99 14.68 16.89 16.89
N GLU A 100 14.02 17.98 16.47
CA GLU A 100 13.61 19.02 17.40
C GLU A 100 12.41 18.58 18.27
N GLY A 101 12.19 19.31 19.35
CA GLY A 101 11.17 19.00 20.34
C GLY A 101 11.66 17.96 21.34
N ASN A 102 11.24 18.09 22.60
CA ASN A 102 11.72 17.25 23.70
C ASN A 102 11.05 15.86 23.75
N SER A 103 10.78 15.24 22.59
CA SER A 103 10.10 13.95 22.48
C SER A 103 11.08 12.78 22.44
N PRO A 104 11.08 11.89 23.43
CA PRO A 104 12.05 10.81 23.51
C PRO A 104 11.82 9.68 22.49
N ASN A 105 10.64 9.60 21.87
CA ASN A 105 10.24 8.44 21.06
C ASN A 105 10.27 8.69 19.54
N ASN A 106 10.78 9.85 19.11
CA ASN A 106 11.03 10.10 17.70
C ASN A 106 12.30 9.37 17.23
N VAL A 107 12.31 8.95 15.96
CA VAL A 107 13.46 8.37 15.28
C VAL A 107 13.76 9.19 14.04
N VAL A 108 14.96 9.71 13.95
CA VAL A 108 15.46 10.54 12.84
C VAL A 108 16.68 9.89 12.22
N LEU A 109 16.65 9.66 10.91
CA LEU A 109 17.79 9.19 10.12
C LEU A 109 17.83 9.90 8.75
N GLY A 110 18.54 11.01 8.63
CA GLY A 110 18.60 11.75 7.36
C GLY A 110 18.95 13.23 7.54
N ASP A 111 18.42 14.08 6.67
CA ASP A 111 18.71 15.51 6.66
C ASP A 111 17.41 16.31 6.74
N HIS A 112 17.39 17.42 7.47
CA HIS A 112 16.20 18.28 7.67
C HIS A 112 14.91 17.50 8.04
N ILE A 113 15.02 16.56 8.98
CA ILE A 113 13.88 15.80 9.51
C ILE A 113 13.44 16.41 10.85
N LEU A 114 12.13 16.63 11.04
CA LEU A 114 11.54 17.14 12.29
C LEU A 114 12.15 18.47 12.78
N THR A 115 12.54 19.38 11.88
CA THR A 115 13.22 20.64 12.23
C THR A 115 12.31 21.69 12.86
N THR A 116 10.99 21.53 12.77
CA THR A 116 10.01 22.43 13.40
C THR A 116 9.17 21.76 14.47
N ASN A 117 9.54 20.54 14.88
CA ASN A 117 8.74 19.75 15.81
C ASN A 117 8.77 20.39 17.20
N THR A 118 7.60 20.59 17.81
CA THR A 118 7.48 21.20 19.14
C THR A 118 7.04 20.16 20.17
N THR A 119 5.93 19.45 19.92
CA THR A 119 5.37 18.44 20.83
C THR A 119 5.05 17.10 20.17
N GLY A 120 5.27 16.95 18.86
CA GLY A 120 5.04 15.69 18.17
C GLY A 120 5.94 14.57 18.71
N ASP A 121 5.35 13.41 18.97
CA ASP A 121 6.05 12.22 19.52
C ASP A 121 5.75 10.97 18.70
N TYR A 122 6.55 9.91 18.88
CA TYR A 122 6.44 8.63 18.18
C TYR A 122 6.54 8.72 16.64
N ASN A 123 7.24 9.72 16.12
CA ASN A 123 7.44 9.88 14.68
C ASN A 123 8.73 9.18 14.22
N THR A 124 8.67 8.42 13.14
CA THR A 124 9.84 7.86 12.46
C THR A 124 10.06 8.58 11.15
N GLY A 125 11.13 9.34 11.02
CA GLY A 125 11.56 10.03 9.80
C GLY A 125 12.87 9.46 9.26
N MET A 126 12.91 9.09 7.99
CA MET A 126 14.13 8.65 7.30
C MET A 126 14.24 9.23 5.88
N GLY A 127 15.39 9.81 5.54
CA GLY A 127 15.63 10.49 4.26
C GLY A 127 15.79 12.01 4.39
N SER A 128 15.97 12.70 3.27
CA SER A 128 16.12 14.17 3.30
C SER A 128 14.75 14.85 3.25
N TYR A 129 14.47 15.80 4.14
CA TYR A 129 13.22 16.56 4.24
C TYR A 129 11.95 15.74 4.60
N ALA A 130 12.12 14.53 5.15
CA ALA A 130 11.00 13.75 5.65
C ALA A 130 10.45 14.38 6.94
N LEU A 131 9.15 14.62 7.05
CA LEU A 131 8.52 15.27 8.23
C LEU A 131 9.16 16.63 8.63
N GLU A 132 9.78 17.36 7.71
CA GLU A 132 10.51 18.61 7.99
C GLU A 132 9.66 19.62 8.78
N PHE A 133 8.43 19.84 8.33
CA PHE A 133 7.51 20.83 8.89
C PHE A 133 6.50 20.25 9.90
N ASN A 134 6.79 19.07 10.49
CA ASN A 134 6.00 18.56 11.62
C ASN A 134 6.07 19.51 12.80
N THR A 135 4.92 19.88 13.37
CA THR A 135 4.85 20.71 14.59
C THR A 135 4.33 19.90 15.77
N THR A 136 3.13 19.33 15.66
CA THR A 136 2.46 18.56 16.73
C THR A 136 2.00 17.18 16.31
N GLY A 137 2.17 16.80 15.03
CA GLY A 137 1.80 15.48 14.52
C GLY A 137 2.53 14.36 15.26
N TYR A 138 1.86 13.23 15.46
CA TYR A 138 2.31 12.15 16.33
C TYR A 138 2.07 10.77 15.71
N ALA A 139 2.90 9.78 16.05
CA ALA A 139 2.78 8.40 15.55
C ALA A 139 2.81 8.28 14.02
N ASN A 140 3.62 9.10 13.32
CA ASN A 140 3.79 9.02 11.88
C ASN A 140 5.04 8.23 11.48
N THR A 141 5.02 7.57 10.32
CA THR A 141 6.21 6.99 9.68
C THR A 141 6.40 7.63 8.32
N ALA A 142 7.53 8.29 8.09
CA ALA A 142 7.90 8.93 6.82
C ALA A 142 9.27 8.46 6.36
N ILE A 143 9.34 7.79 5.22
CA ILE A 143 10.57 7.21 4.68
C ILE A 143 10.71 7.61 3.21
N GLY A 144 11.72 8.38 2.87
CA GLY A 144 11.99 8.86 1.51
C GLY A 144 12.19 10.37 1.47
N ASN A 145 12.81 10.85 0.38
CA ASN A 145 13.03 12.28 0.19
C ASN A 145 11.70 13.04 0.13
N SER A 146 11.54 14.07 0.97
CA SER A 146 10.34 14.91 1.09
C SER A 146 9.05 14.13 1.39
N SER A 147 9.16 12.93 1.98
CA SER A 147 8.01 12.14 2.41
C SER A 147 7.32 12.84 3.60
N MET A 148 6.02 13.10 3.49
CA MET A 148 5.23 13.78 4.53
C MET A 148 5.79 15.17 4.94
N ASN A 149 6.41 15.90 4.00
CA ASN A 149 7.17 17.13 4.26
C ASN A 149 6.34 18.23 4.96
N ALA A 150 5.12 18.50 4.49
CA ALA A 150 4.29 19.63 4.95
C ALA A 150 3.34 19.31 6.13
N ASN A 151 3.47 18.16 6.79
CA ASN A 151 2.52 17.74 7.83
C ASN A 151 2.56 18.66 9.05
N ALA A 152 1.55 19.49 9.31
CA ALA A 152 1.55 20.35 10.50
C ALA A 152 1.21 19.57 11.79
N SER A 153 0.11 18.81 11.79
CA SER A 153 -0.52 18.24 13.00
C SER A 153 -1.15 16.85 12.84
N ALA A 154 -1.13 16.26 11.66
CA ALA A 154 -1.76 14.97 11.41
C ALA A 154 -0.99 13.83 12.09
N GLY A 155 -1.70 12.80 12.57
CA GLY A 155 -1.10 11.64 13.23
C GLY A 155 -1.31 10.33 12.49
N TYR A 156 -0.80 9.22 13.04
CA TYR A 156 -1.11 7.85 12.59
C TYR A 156 -1.00 7.58 11.08
N THR A 157 -0.05 8.22 10.41
CA THR A 157 0.08 8.15 8.94
C THR A 157 1.38 7.47 8.56
N VAL A 158 1.33 6.62 7.52
CA VAL A 158 2.51 5.97 6.94
C VAL A 158 2.74 6.54 5.55
N ALA A 159 3.93 7.08 5.29
CA ALA A 159 4.39 7.57 4.00
C ALA A 159 5.75 6.94 3.68
N ILE A 160 5.84 6.12 2.63
CA ILE A 160 7.07 5.46 2.23
C ILE A 160 7.27 5.64 0.72
N GLY A 161 8.23 6.46 0.33
CA GLY A 161 8.54 6.80 -1.05
C GLY A 161 8.91 8.27 -1.20
N ALA A 162 9.64 8.60 -2.26
CA ALA A 162 9.96 10.00 -2.56
C ALA A 162 8.67 10.80 -2.79
N ALA A 163 8.53 11.93 -2.09
CA ALA A 163 7.37 12.82 -2.12
C ALA A 163 6.01 12.14 -1.84
N ALA A 164 5.99 11.00 -1.14
CA ALA A 164 4.73 10.43 -0.65
C ALA A 164 4.10 11.38 0.37
N LEU A 165 2.83 11.75 0.20
CA LEU A 165 2.12 12.70 1.06
C LEU A 165 2.81 14.07 1.28
N SER A 166 3.58 14.56 0.29
CA SER A 166 4.40 15.78 0.45
C SER A 166 3.64 17.07 0.77
N LYS A 167 2.36 17.17 0.38
CA LYS A 167 1.55 18.41 0.51
C LYS A 167 0.43 18.31 1.57
N MET A 168 0.50 17.36 2.48
CA MET A 168 -0.54 17.20 3.51
C MET A 168 -0.43 18.35 4.53
N VAL A 169 -1.33 19.33 4.49
CA VAL A 169 -1.30 20.53 5.37
C VAL A 169 -2.28 20.41 6.54
N SER A 170 -3.41 19.71 6.37
CA SER A 170 -4.44 19.58 7.39
C SER A 170 -5.19 18.24 7.29
N GLY A 171 -5.66 17.68 8.41
CA GLY A 171 -6.38 16.40 8.43
C GLY A 171 -6.09 15.61 9.70
N LEU A 172 -6.93 14.62 10.02
CA LEU A 172 -6.74 13.80 11.22
C LEU A 172 -5.46 12.96 11.14
N GLY A 173 -5.06 12.59 9.91
CA GLY A 173 -3.98 11.65 9.69
C GLY A 173 -4.43 10.26 10.11
N GLN A 174 -4.50 9.36 9.12
CA GLN A 174 -4.93 7.97 9.28
C GLN A 174 -4.75 7.24 7.93
N SER A 175 -3.74 7.63 7.17
CA SER A 175 -3.57 7.18 5.78
C SER A 175 -2.26 6.41 5.60
N VAL A 176 -2.25 5.53 4.60
CA VAL A 176 -1.06 4.77 4.20
C VAL A 176 -0.74 5.13 2.76
N ALA A 177 0.41 5.73 2.49
CA ALA A 177 0.92 6.05 1.17
C ALA A 177 2.28 5.39 0.95
N ILE A 178 2.35 4.35 0.14
CA ILE A 178 3.57 3.61 -0.17
C ILE A 178 3.80 3.68 -1.68
N GLY A 179 4.96 4.15 -2.12
CA GLY A 179 5.31 4.40 -3.52
C GLY A 179 5.70 5.86 -3.77
N ALA A 180 6.56 6.10 -4.75
CA ALA A 180 6.96 7.46 -5.10
C ALA A 180 5.76 8.27 -5.60
N PHE A 181 5.61 9.49 -5.09
CA PHE A 181 4.50 10.40 -5.37
C PHE A 181 3.10 9.81 -5.08
N SER A 182 3.01 8.79 -4.22
CA SER A 182 1.73 8.28 -3.73
C SER A 182 1.06 9.35 -2.85
N MET A 183 -0.17 9.73 -3.18
CA MET A 183 -0.92 10.81 -2.51
C MET A 183 -0.17 12.16 -2.43
N SER A 184 0.70 12.50 -3.40
CA SER A 184 1.58 13.68 -3.28
C SER A 184 0.85 15.03 -3.25
N ASP A 185 -0.33 15.13 -3.87
CA ASP A 185 -1.14 16.35 -3.91
C ASP A 185 -2.29 16.34 -2.89
N ALA A 186 -2.32 15.34 -1.99
CA ALA A 186 -3.35 15.26 -0.98
C ALA A 186 -3.17 16.35 0.08
N THR A 187 -4.13 17.27 0.16
CA THR A 187 -4.14 18.38 1.11
C THR A 187 -4.80 18.02 2.43
N SER A 188 -5.80 17.14 2.38
CA SER A 188 -6.35 16.44 3.54
C SER A 188 -6.46 14.95 3.30
N THR A 189 -6.16 14.17 4.33
CA THR A 189 -6.27 12.71 4.25
C THR A 189 -6.99 12.17 5.46
N ASP A 190 -8.00 11.35 5.21
CA ASP A 190 -8.67 10.55 6.23
C ASP A 190 -8.91 9.14 5.66
N LYS A 191 -8.29 8.14 6.30
CA LYS A 191 -8.47 6.70 6.03
C LYS A 191 -8.20 6.26 4.59
N ASN A 192 -7.27 6.91 3.89
CA ASN A 192 -6.90 6.48 2.53
C ASN A 192 -5.73 5.48 2.57
N VAL A 193 -5.80 4.44 1.74
CA VAL A 193 -4.70 3.48 1.52
C VAL A 193 -4.27 3.58 0.06
N ALA A 194 -3.02 3.92 -0.20
CA ALA A 194 -2.44 4.13 -1.52
C ALA A 194 -1.10 3.42 -1.64
N VAL A 195 -1.05 2.29 -2.35
CA VAL A 195 0.16 1.48 -2.52
C VAL A 195 0.47 1.35 -4.01
N GLY A 196 1.50 2.06 -4.45
CA GLY A 196 1.98 2.11 -5.83
C GLY A 196 2.45 3.52 -6.19
N THR A 197 3.37 3.62 -7.14
CA THR A 197 3.80 4.91 -7.69
C THR A 197 2.61 5.66 -8.29
N TYR A 198 2.43 6.93 -7.92
CA TYR A 198 1.30 7.80 -8.33
C TYR A 198 -0.11 7.31 -7.93
N SER A 199 -0.22 6.34 -7.03
CA SER A 199 -1.51 5.91 -6.47
C SER A 199 -2.16 7.07 -5.70
N LEU A 200 -3.45 7.36 -5.96
CA LEU A 200 -4.20 8.47 -5.35
C LEU A 200 -3.52 9.86 -5.44
N ARG A 201 -2.62 10.07 -6.43
CA ARG A 201 -1.76 11.26 -6.51
C ARG A 201 -2.51 12.58 -6.36
N ASN A 202 -3.62 12.77 -7.09
CA ASN A 202 -4.34 14.04 -7.17
C ASN A 202 -5.50 14.17 -6.17
N ASN A 203 -5.63 13.26 -5.20
CA ASN A 203 -6.74 13.23 -4.26
C ASN A 203 -6.64 14.32 -3.20
N THR A 204 -7.29 15.46 -3.42
CA THR A 204 -7.21 16.64 -2.56
C THR A 204 -8.05 16.54 -1.29
N SER A 205 -9.26 16.00 -1.37
CA SER A 205 -10.20 15.93 -0.24
C SER A 205 -10.99 14.62 -0.09
N GLY A 206 -10.81 13.65 -1.01
CA GLY A 206 -11.50 12.36 -0.92
C GLY A 206 -11.01 11.52 0.27
N PHE A 207 -11.91 10.75 0.89
CA PHE A 207 -11.62 9.94 2.09
C PHE A 207 -12.04 8.48 1.92
N SER A 208 -11.47 7.61 2.77
CA SER A 208 -11.76 6.17 2.81
C SER A 208 -11.53 5.41 1.50
N ASN A 209 -10.62 5.87 0.65
CA ASN A 209 -10.29 5.20 -0.61
C ASN A 209 -9.16 4.18 -0.42
N THR A 210 -9.26 3.02 -1.07
CA THR A 210 -8.19 2.02 -1.18
C THR A 210 -7.71 1.94 -2.62
N ALA A 211 -6.43 2.14 -2.86
CA ALA A 211 -5.79 2.16 -4.17
C ALA A 211 -4.51 1.33 -4.12
N LEU A 212 -4.52 0.14 -4.71
CA LEU A 212 -3.37 -0.77 -4.78
C LEU A 212 -2.99 -0.98 -6.25
N GLY A 213 -1.89 -0.36 -6.70
CA GLY A 213 -1.39 -0.43 -8.07
C GLY A 213 -0.71 0.85 -8.53
N HIS A 214 0.10 0.75 -9.60
CA HIS A 214 0.64 1.95 -10.25
C HIS A 214 -0.50 2.77 -10.85
N SER A 215 -0.57 4.05 -10.47
CA SER A 215 -1.57 5.02 -10.91
C SER A 215 -3.05 4.59 -10.75
N SER A 216 -3.36 3.81 -9.71
CA SER A 216 -4.75 3.55 -9.32
C SER A 216 -5.37 4.79 -8.66
N LEU A 217 -6.62 5.11 -9.00
CA LEU A 217 -7.35 6.29 -8.51
C LEU A 217 -6.60 7.64 -8.65
N THR A 218 -5.67 7.75 -9.61
CA THR A 218 -4.79 8.93 -9.73
C THR A 218 -5.55 10.25 -9.91
N ALA A 219 -6.67 10.27 -10.63
CA ALA A 219 -7.42 11.49 -10.92
C ALA A 219 -8.50 11.84 -9.87
N SER A 220 -8.69 11.00 -8.85
CA SER A 220 -9.68 11.27 -7.78
C SER A 220 -9.36 12.60 -7.16
N THR A 221 -10.33 13.51 -7.06
CA THR A 221 -10.18 14.80 -6.37
C THR A 221 -10.97 14.79 -5.06
N SER A 222 -12.22 14.33 -5.11
CA SER A 222 -13.16 14.34 -3.97
C SER A 222 -13.97 13.04 -3.82
N GLY A 223 -13.75 12.05 -4.69
CA GLY A 223 -14.41 10.74 -4.61
C GLY A 223 -14.08 10.01 -3.31
N ASN A 224 -15.08 9.34 -2.72
CA ASN A 224 -14.97 8.67 -1.42
C ASN A 224 -15.27 7.18 -1.52
N SER A 225 -14.66 6.40 -0.62
CA SER A 225 -14.97 4.97 -0.47
C SER A 225 -14.74 4.14 -1.74
N ASN A 226 -13.83 4.54 -2.63
CA ASN A 226 -13.49 3.79 -3.83
C ASN A 226 -12.39 2.75 -3.53
N ASN A 227 -12.49 1.57 -4.12
CA ASN A 227 -11.55 0.46 -3.96
C ASN A 227 -10.98 0.06 -5.32
N ALA A 228 -9.75 0.47 -5.62
CA ALA A 228 -9.05 0.17 -6.86
C ALA A 228 -7.90 -0.81 -6.62
N PHE A 229 -7.96 -1.98 -7.24
CA PHE A 229 -6.99 -3.06 -7.13
C PHE A 229 -6.45 -3.39 -8.52
N GLY A 230 -5.35 -2.77 -8.93
CA GLY A 230 -4.72 -3.01 -10.22
C GLY A 230 -4.07 -1.76 -10.79
N ASN A 231 -3.17 -1.98 -11.75
CA ASN A 231 -2.53 -0.89 -12.48
C ASN A 231 -3.58 -0.08 -13.26
N TYR A 232 -3.63 1.24 -13.02
CA TYR A 232 -4.60 2.16 -13.61
C TYR A 232 -6.08 1.81 -13.36
N SER A 233 -6.37 1.03 -12.31
CA SER A 233 -7.75 0.75 -11.89
C SER A 233 -8.41 2.04 -11.39
N LEU A 234 -9.64 2.30 -11.83
CA LEU A 234 -10.42 3.50 -11.51
C LEU A 234 -9.69 4.83 -11.76
N TRP A 235 -8.77 4.89 -12.74
CA TRP A 235 -7.87 6.05 -12.93
C TRP A 235 -8.64 7.39 -13.01
N ASN A 236 -9.66 7.52 -13.86
CA ASN A 236 -10.28 8.82 -14.16
C ASN A 236 -11.45 9.22 -13.23
N ILE A 237 -11.67 8.52 -12.12
CA ILE A 237 -12.70 8.97 -11.15
C ILE A 237 -12.29 10.36 -10.66
N THR A 238 -13.18 11.34 -10.70
CA THR A 238 -12.96 12.68 -10.12
C THR A 238 -13.77 12.84 -8.83
N GLU A 239 -15.08 12.58 -8.91
CA GLU A 239 -16.05 12.76 -7.83
C GLU A 239 -16.85 11.49 -7.49
N GLY A 240 -16.77 10.45 -8.32
CA GLY A 240 -17.50 9.19 -8.10
C GLY A 240 -17.12 8.51 -6.79
N ALA A 241 -18.10 7.89 -6.15
CA ALA A 241 -17.97 7.27 -4.83
C ALA A 241 -18.44 5.81 -4.80
N ALA A 242 -17.91 5.05 -3.84
CA ALA A 242 -18.27 3.66 -3.59
C ALA A 242 -18.05 2.71 -4.80
N ASN A 243 -17.07 3.01 -5.66
CA ASN A 243 -16.75 2.14 -6.80
C ASN A 243 -15.70 1.08 -6.43
N ILE A 244 -15.79 -0.09 -7.03
CA ILE A 244 -14.81 -1.17 -6.94
C ILE A 244 -14.24 -1.42 -8.33
N GLY A 245 -12.92 -1.35 -8.48
CA GLY A 245 -12.20 -1.75 -9.68
C GLY A 245 -11.17 -2.81 -9.32
N MET A 246 -11.19 -3.95 -9.99
CA MET A 246 -10.26 -5.05 -9.79
C MET A 246 -9.69 -5.50 -11.12
N GLY A 247 -8.38 -5.45 -11.28
CA GLY A 247 -7.68 -5.74 -12.53
C GLY A 247 -7.07 -4.49 -13.17
N LYS A 248 -6.22 -4.71 -14.17
CA LYS A 248 -5.59 -3.63 -14.93
C LYS A 248 -6.67 -2.87 -15.71
N PHE A 249 -6.69 -1.55 -15.61
CA PHE A 249 -7.66 -0.66 -16.26
C PHE A 249 -9.14 -0.84 -15.88
N ALA A 250 -9.47 -1.67 -14.88
CA ALA A 250 -10.86 -1.88 -14.47
C ALA A 250 -11.52 -0.57 -14.05
N GLY A 251 -12.66 -0.23 -14.69
CA GLY A 251 -13.42 1.00 -14.42
C GLY A 251 -12.63 2.29 -14.70
N ARG A 252 -11.57 2.23 -15.52
CA ARG A 252 -10.69 3.38 -15.83
C ARG A 252 -11.45 4.61 -16.33
N TYR A 253 -12.56 4.40 -17.03
CA TYR A 253 -13.32 5.45 -17.69
C TYR A 253 -14.48 6.02 -16.84
N ILE A 254 -14.70 5.51 -15.62
CA ILE A 254 -15.65 6.10 -14.69
C ILE A 254 -15.13 7.48 -14.28
N THR A 255 -15.94 8.53 -14.43
CA THR A 255 -15.59 9.88 -13.96
C THR A 255 -16.38 10.26 -12.72
N THR A 256 -17.72 10.20 -12.78
CA THR A 256 -18.63 10.64 -11.72
C THR A 256 -19.60 9.55 -11.23
N GLY A 257 -19.63 8.39 -11.88
CA GLY A 257 -20.51 7.27 -11.51
C GLY A 257 -20.25 6.76 -10.09
N ASN A 258 -21.31 6.30 -9.43
CA ASN A 258 -21.27 5.78 -8.06
C ASN A 258 -21.63 4.31 -7.99
N SER A 259 -21.16 3.63 -6.94
CA SER A 259 -21.60 2.27 -6.60
C SER A 259 -21.44 1.26 -7.73
N ASN A 260 -20.37 1.39 -8.52
CA ASN A 260 -20.07 0.45 -9.60
C ASN A 260 -19.04 -0.60 -9.18
N ILE A 261 -19.07 -1.77 -9.81
CA ILE A 261 -18.12 -2.87 -9.61
C ILE A 261 -17.57 -3.28 -10.98
N TYR A 262 -16.25 -3.19 -11.17
CA TYR A 262 -15.55 -3.60 -12.39
C TYR A 262 -14.48 -4.64 -12.03
N ILE A 263 -14.53 -5.82 -12.63
CA ILE A 263 -13.58 -6.92 -12.36
C ILE A 263 -13.07 -7.48 -13.69
N GLY A 264 -11.76 -7.35 -13.95
CA GLY A 264 -11.10 -7.90 -15.14
C GLY A 264 -11.52 -7.26 -16.48
N ALA A 265 -12.21 -6.12 -16.45
CA ALA A 265 -12.67 -5.41 -17.65
C ALA A 265 -11.50 -4.63 -18.28
N GLU A 266 -10.79 -5.28 -19.21
CA GLU A 266 -9.77 -4.64 -20.06
C GLU A 266 -10.45 -4.02 -21.31
N GLY A 267 -11.24 -2.96 -21.10
CA GLY A 267 -11.87 -2.19 -22.18
C GLY A 267 -13.33 -1.81 -21.93
N ASP A 268 -13.58 -0.66 -21.31
CA ASP A 268 -14.96 -0.12 -21.20
C ASP A 268 -15.25 0.82 -22.36
N PRO A 269 -16.39 0.63 -23.07
CA PRO A 269 -17.53 1.51 -22.77
C PRO A 269 -18.93 0.87 -22.91
N ALA A 270 -19.81 1.17 -21.94
CA ALA A 270 -21.02 1.96 -22.18
C ALA A 270 -21.36 2.73 -20.89
N ASP A 271 -21.27 4.06 -20.98
CA ASP A 271 -21.80 5.05 -20.04
C ASP A 271 -20.92 5.44 -18.83
N MET A 272 -19.96 6.34 -19.07
CA MET A 272 -18.91 6.84 -18.15
C MET A 272 -19.41 7.56 -16.88
N ALA A 273 -20.70 7.90 -16.84
CA ALA A 273 -21.35 8.57 -15.71
C ALA A 273 -22.38 7.69 -15.00
N THR A 274 -22.61 6.47 -15.47
CA THR A 274 -23.62 5.60 -14.87
C THR A 274 -23.20 5.06 -13.53
N SER A 275 -24.20 4.89 -12.68
CA SER A 275 -24.08 4.35 -11.34
C SER A 275 -24.76 3.00 -11.26
N ASN A 276 -24.39 2.18 -10.28
CA ASN A 276 -24.99 0.86 -10.02
C ASN A 276 -24.79 -0.16 -11.15
N ILE A 277 -23.59 -0.19 -11.73
CA ILE A 277 -23.17 -1.19 -12.72
C ILE A 277 -22.27 -2.24 -12.07
N ILE A 278 -22.45 -3.50 -12.46
CA ILE A 278 -21.47 -4.58 -12.25
C ILE A 278 -20.96 -5.04 -13.61
N ASN A 279 -19.66 -4.88 -13.90
CA ASN A 279 -18.99 -5.40 -15.09
C ASN A 279 -17.93 -6.44 -14.68
N ILE A 280 -18.03 -7.66 -15.22
CA ILE A 280 -17.01 -8.70 -15.03
C ILE A 280 -16.53 -9.20 -16.39
N GLY A 281 -15.25 -8.98 -16.72
CA GLY A 281 -14.61 -9.47 -17.94
C GLY A 281 -15.31 -9.05 -19.24
N ASN A 282 -15.93 -7.85 -19.27
CA ASN A 282 -16.76 -7.27 -20.34
C ASN A 282 -18.22 -7.76 -20.39
N LYS A 283 -18.71 -8.38 -19.30
CA LYS A 283 -20.14 -8.69 -19.11
C LYS A 283 -20.75 -7.69 -18.14
N PHE A 284 -21.62 -6.83 -18.63
CA PHE A 284 -22.31 -5.85 -17.78
C PHE A 284 -23.54 -6.44 -17.11
N ILE A 285 -23.91 -5.88 -15.97
CA ILE A 285 -25.16 -6.08 -15.28
C ILE A 285 -25.51 -4.68 -14.78
N SER A 286 -26.56 -4.06 -15.33
CA SER A 286 -26.98 -2.72 -14.91
C SER A 286 -28.37 -2.76 -14.28
N LYS A 287 -28.60 -1.90 -13.29
CA LYS A 287 -29.93 -1.72 -12.70
C LYS A 287 -30.62 -0.53 -13.36
N SER A 288 -31.79 -0.75 -13.95
CA SER A 288 -32.73 0.33 -14.30
C SER A 288 -34.08 0.02 -13.65
N ASN A 289 -34.60 0.96 -12.85
CA ASN A 289 -35.93 0.85 -12.22
C ASN A 289 -36.21 -0.48 -11.48
N ASN A 290 -35.26 -0.92 -10.63
CA ASN A 290 -35.33 -2.21 -9.91
C ASN A 290 -35.29 -3.49 -10.76
N LEU A 291 -34.96 -3.38 -12.05
CA LEU A 291 -34.74 -4.52 -12.94
C LEU A 291 -33.24 -4.75 -13.19
N VAL A 292 -32.80 -6.00 -13.12
CA VAL A 292 -31.44 -6.42 -13.51
C VAL A 292 -31.39 -6.60 -15.02
N LEU A 293 -30.66 -5.72 -15.72
CA LEU A 293 -30.45 -5.78 -17.16
C LEU A 293 -29.15 -6.55 -17.45
N PHE A 294 -29.27 -7.74 -18.03
CA PHE A 294 -28.15 -8.47 -18.62
C PHE A 294 -28.04 -8.10 -20.12
N PRO A 295 -26.90 -7.61 -20.62
CA PRO A 295 -26.70 -7.28 -22.03
C PRO A 295 -26.61 -8.56 -22.85
N GLN A 296 -27.47 -8.69 -23.86
CA GLN A 296 -27.52 -9.69 -24.96
C GLN A 296 -27.37 -11.19 -24.62
N GLN A 297 -26.90 -11.55 -23.42
CA GLN A 297 -26.81 -12.90 -22.88
C GLN A 297 -28.15 -13.38 -22.32
N THR A 298 -29.23 -12.62 -22.46
CA THR A 298 -30.59 -13.16 -22.30
C THR A 298 -30.76 -14.42 -23.16
N ILE A 299 -30.13 -14.51 -24.34
CA ILE A 299 -30.11 -15.74 -25.15
C ILE A 299 -29.23 -16.84 -24.51
N ALA A 300 -28.12 -16.51 -23.86
CA ALA A 300 -27.23 -17.48 -23.20
C ALA A 300 -27.76 -17.96 -21.83
N LEU A 301 -28.62 -17.17 -21.18
CA LEU A 301 -29.35 -17.55 -19.97
C LEU A 301 -30.59 -18.39 -20.29
N ILE A 302 -31.13 -18.28 -21.51
CA ILE A 302 -32.33 -18.98 -22.01
C ILE A 302 -31.98 -20.26 -22.78
N ASN A 303 -30.87 -20.31 -23.52
CA ASN A 303 -30.43 -21.49 -24.26
C ASN A 303 -29.34 -22.24 -23.49
N SER A 304 -29.73 -23.10 -22.54
CA SER A 304 -28.83 -24.17 -22.11
C SER A 304 -28.62 -25.14 -23.26
N ASP A 305 -27.36 -25.40 -23.63
CA ASP A 305 -27.00 -26.65 -24.30
C ASP A 305 -27.18 -27.84 -23.32
N THR A 306 -26.92 -29.05 -23.81
CA THR A 306 -27.08 -30.32 -23.08
C THR A 306 -26.23 -30.46 -21.80
N THR A 307 -25.45 -29.44 -21.42
CA THR A 307 -24.58 -29.47 -20.24
C THR A 307 -25.15 -28.75 -19.01
N GLY A 308 -26.36 -28.18 -19.09
CA GLY A 308 -27.15 -27.85 -17.90
C GLY A 308 -26.67 -26.68 -17.03
N LYS A 309 -26.05 -25.66 -17.63
CA LYS A 309 -25.51 -24.48 -16.89
C LYS A 309 -26.39 -23.22 -16.96
N ALA A 310 -27.68 -23.34 -17.25
CA ALA A 310 -28.62 -22.22 -17.16
C ALA A 310 -29.40 -22.26 -15.84
N ILE A 311 -29.67 -21.09 -15.27
CA ILE A 311 -30.50 -20.92 -14.05
C ILE A 311 -31.98 -21.21 -14.37
N ILE A 312 -32.40 -21.03 -15.62
CA ILE A 312 -33.73 -21.39 -16.14
C ILE A 312 -33.51 -22.25 -17.39
N ASN A 313 -33.95 -23.51 -17.37
CA ASN A 313 -33.79 -24.40 -18.53
C ASN A 313 -34.91 -24.18 -19.57
N LYS A 314 -34.65 -24.56 -20.82
CA LYS A 314 -35.63 -24.52 -21.92
C LYS A 314 -36.94 -25.26 -21.57
N GLU A 315 -36.83 -26.30 -20.76
CA GLU A 315 -37.96 -27.11 -20.30
C GLU A 315 -38.89 -26.36 -19.34
N TYR A 316 -38.35 -25.52 -18.46
CA TYR A 316 -39.12 -24.61 -17.61
C TYR A 316 -39.84 -23.56 -18.45
N LEU A 317 -39.16 -22.90 -19.39
CA LEU A 317 -39.82 -21.90 -20.24
C LEU A 317 -40.93 -22.50 -21.13
N ALA A 318 -40.69 -23.71 -21.65
CA ALA A 318 -41.66 -24.49 -22.41
C ALA A 318 -42.81 -25.06 -21.57
N THR A 319 -42.75 -24.97 -20.24
CA THR A 319 -43.82 -25.44 -19.35
C THR A 319 -44.65 -24.32 -18.75
N VAL A 320 -44.15 -23.07 -18.69
CA VAL A 320 -44.86 -21.95 -18.04
C VAL A 320 -45.38 -20.86 -19.00
N THR A 321 -45.02 -20.86 -20.29
CA THR A 321 -45.46 -19.82 -21.24
C THR A 321 -46.37 -20.35 -22.35
N ALA A 322 -47.28 -19.50 -22.83
CA ALA A 322 -48.13 -19.82 -23.98
C ALA A 322 -47.29 -19.91 -25.26
N VAL A 323 -47.47 -20.97 -26.05
CA VAL A 323 -46.77 -21.16 -27.34
C VAL A 323 -47.70 -20.89 -28.52
N VAL A 324 -47.19 -20.29 -29.58
CA VAL A 324 -47.94 -20.11 -30.85
C VAL A 324 -47.67 -21.30 -31.76
N ASN A 325 -48.73 -21.99 -32.18
CA ASN A 325 -48.68 -23.12 -33.11
C ASN A 325 -49.27 -22.68 -34.46
N ALA A 326 -48.52 -22.91 -35.54
CA ALA A 326 -48.84 -22.45 -36.89
C ALA A 326 -49.78 -23.41 -37.67
N THR A 327 -50.34 -24.44 -37.03
CA THR A 327 -51.26 -25.37 -37.69
C THR A 327 -52.55 -24.68 -38.14
N THR A 328 -52.99 -25.01 -39.35
CA THR A 328 -54.24 -24.51 -39.94
C THR A 328 -55.45 -25.40 -39.66
N THR A 329 -55.23 -26.52 -38.97
CA THR A 329 -56.24 -27.50 -38.58
C THR A 329 -56.35 -27.58 -37.06
N GLU A 330 -57.50 -28.03 -36.57
CA GLU A 330 -57.72 -28.25 -35.15
C GLU A 330 -56.80 -29.37 -34.61
N LEU A 331 -56.15 -29.14 -33.47
CA LEU A 331 -55.31 -30.13 -32.80
C LEU A 331 -56.16 -31.06 -31.93
N THR A 332 -55.92 -32.37 -32.03
CA THR A 332 -56.51 -33.37 -31.12
C THR A 332 -55.70 -33.47 -29.82
N THR A 333 -56.29 -34.02 -28.76
CA THR A 333 -55.59 -34.33 -27.50
C THR A 333 -54.34 -35.18 -27.73
N THR A 334 -54.39 -36.12 -28.68
CA THR A 334 -53.23 -36.94 -29.05
C THR A 334 -52.13 -36.07 -29.64
N ASN A 335 -52.45 -35.17 -30.57
CA ASN A 335 -51.45 -34.25 -31.15
C ASN A 335 -50.83 -33.35 -30.07
N LEU A 336 -51.64 -32.82 -29.15
CA LEU A 336 -51.18 -31.97 -28.06
C LEU A 336 -50.25 -32.72 -27.08
N ASN A 337 -50.61 -33.94 -26.68
CA ASN A 337 -49.78 -34.75 -25.79
C ASN A 337 -48.49 -35.22 -26.47
N THR A 338 -48.53 -35.52 -27.78
CA THR A 338 -47.32 -35.92 -28.52
C THR A 338 -46.38 -34.75 -28.76
N GLN A 339 -46.91 -33.56 -29.08
CA GLN A 339 -46.09 -32.37 -29.35
C GLN A 339 -45.62 -31.68 -28.06
N TYR A 340 -46.40 -31.77 -26.98
CA TYR A 340 -46.14 -31.13 -25.69
C TYR A 340 -46.22 -32.13 -24.52
N PRO A 341 -45.37 -33.18 -24.50
CA PRO A 341 -45.46 -34.27 -23.53
C PRO A 341 -45.24 -33.82 -22.07
N ASN A 342 -44.54 -32.71 -21.85
CA ASN A 342 -44.18 -32.21 -20.53
C ASN A 342 -45.07 -31.03 -20.06
N ALA A 343 -46.13 -30.69 -20.80
CA ALA A 343 -47.02 -29.57 -20.48
C ALA A 343 -47.61 -29.68 -19.06
N GLN A 344 -47.41 -28.65 -18.24
CA GLN A 344 -47.95 -28.54 -16.89
C GLN A 344 -49.34 -27.89 -16.88
N ILE A 345 -50.06 -27.99 -15.76
CA ILE A 345 -51.35 -27.31 -15.57
C ILE A 345 -51.17 -25.80 -15.81
N GLY A 346 -51.99 -25.23 -16.68
CA GLY A 346 -51.96 -23.82 -17.09
C GLY A 346 -51.15 -23.54 -18.37
N PHE A 347 -50.44 -24.52 -18.93
CA PHE A 347 -49.75 -24.37 -20.21
C PHE A 347 -50.73 -24.15 -21.36
N ARG A 348 -50.46 -23.16 -22.24
CA ARG A 348 -51.36 -22.76 -23.33
C ARG A 348 -50.73 -22.92 -24.72
N VAL A 349 -51.51 -23.37 -25.69
CA VAL A 349 -51.15 -23.45 -27.10
C VAL A 349 -52.11 -22.60 -27.92
N HIS A 350 -51.62 -21.55 -28.56
CA HIS A 350 -52.38 -20.61 -29.37
C HIS A 350 -52.27 -20.99 -30.84
N CYS A 351 -53.39 -21.34 -31.47
CA CYS A 351 -53.46 -21.65 -32.90
C CYS A 351 -54.24 -20.53 -33.61
N SER A 352 -53.52 -19.54 -34.15
CA SER A 352 -54.11 -18.31 -34.69
C SER A 352 -54.71 -18.44 -36.10
N SER A 353 -54.60 -19.61 -36.74
CA SER A 353 -54.95 -19.77 -38.16
C SER A 353 -55.76 -21.04 -38.45
N VAL A 354 -56.55 -21.52 -37.48
CA VAL A 354 -57.40 -22.69 -37.68
C VAL A 354 -58.65 -22.31 -38.49
N SER A 355 -59.04 -23.19 -39.43
CA SER A 355 -60.29 -23.04 -40.19
C SER A 355 -61.49 -22.96 -39.23
N GLY A 356 -62.05 -21.75 -39.05
CA GLY A 356 -63.13 -21.47 -38.09
C GLY A 356 -62.79 -20.43 -37.02
N GLY A 357 -61.54 -19.96 -36.95
CA GLY A 357 -61.09 -18.89 -36.05
C GLY A 357 -59.94 -19.33 -35.13
N SER A 358 -59.33 -18.37 -34.43
CA SER A 358 -58.23 -18.64 -33.50
C SER A 358 -58.69 -19.50 -32.33
N LEU A 359 -57.92 -20.55 -32.02
CA LEU A 359 -58.17 -21.45 -30.90
C LEU A 359 -57.03 -21.39 -29.88
N VAL A 360 -57.36 -21.56 -28.61
CA VAL A 360 -56.39 -21.77 -27.53
C VAL A 360 -56.70 -23.07 -26.82
N TYR A 361 -55.66 -23.87 -26.61
CA TYR A 361 -55.70 -25.09 -25.83
C TYR A 361 -54.98 -24.86 -24.50
N GLU A 362 -55.58 -25.23 -23.38
CA GLU A 362 -54.97 -25.09 -22.06
C GLU A 362 -54.93 -26.45 -21.35
N LYS A 363 -53.79 -26.79 -20.77
CA LYS A 363 -53.63 -28.02 -20.00
C LYS A 363 -54.24 -27.84 -18.61
N THR A 364 -55.19 -28.68 -18.23
CA THR A 364 -55.76 -28.76 -16.87
C THR A 364 -55.25 -30.00 -16.14
N SER A 365 -55.66 -30.19 -14.87
CA SER A 365 -55.35 -31.40 -14.09
C SER A 365 -55.82 -32.69 -14.77
N ASP A 366 -56.90 -32.61 -15.54
CA ASP A 366 -57.60 -33.80 -16.03
C ASP A 366 -57.44 -33.99 -17.55
N ALA A 367 -57.36 -32.91 -18.32
CA ALA A 367 -57.34 -32.97 -19.79
C ALA A 367 -56.74 -31.70 -20.43
N TRP A 368 -56.78 -31.63 -21.76
CA TRP A 368 -56.67 -30.36 -22.48
C TRP A 368 -58.06 -29.78 -22.69
N ILE A 369 -58.25 -28.51 -22.33
CA ILE A 369 -59.46 -27.77 -22.64
C ILE A 369 -59.22 -26.87 -23.85
N LYS A 370 -60.26 -26.67 -24.66
CA LYS A 370 -60.24 -25.86 -25.89
C LYS A 370 -61.20 -24.69 -25.75
N TYR A 371 -60.77 -23.47 -26.09
CA TYR A 371 -61.63 -22.31 -26.18
C TYR A 371 -61.26 -21.42 -27.37
N ALA A 372 -62.25 -20.69 -27.89
CA ALA A 372 -62.03 -19.71 -28.95
C ALA A 372 -61.29 -18.49 -28.40
N SER A 373 -60.29 -18.01 -29.12
CA SER A 373 -59.62 -16.74 -28.81
C SER A 373 -60.19 -15.66 -29.71
N ILE A 374 -60.81 -14.66 -29.10
CA ILE A 374 -61.22 -13.45 -29.78
C ILE A 374 -59.98 -12.56 -29.84
N VAL A 375 -59.48 -12.30 -31.05
CA VAL A 375 -58.50 -11.24 -31.26
C VAL A 375 -59.25 -9.93 -31.04
N VAL A 376 -59.08 -9.34 -29.87
CA VAL A 376 -59.48 -7.95 -29.65
C VAL A 376 -58.40 -7.12 -30.33
N ASN A 377 -58.65 -6.65 -31.55
CA ASN A 377 -57.79 -5.62 -32.13
C ASN A 377 -57.85 -4.39 -31.21
N PRO A 378 -56.70 -3.83 -30.82
CA PRO A 378 -56.66 -2.65 -29.95
C PRO A 378 -57.34 -1.43 -30.58
#